data_AF-A0A3D5G3W5-F1
#
_entry.id   AF-A0A3D5G3W5-F1
#
_cell.length_a   1.000
_cell.length_b   1.000
_cell.length_c   1.000
_cell.angle_alpha   90.00
_cell.angle_beta   90.00
_cell.angle_gamma   90.00
#
_symmetry.space_group_name_H-M   'P 1'
#
loop_
_entity.id
_entity.type
_entity.pdbx_description
1 polymer ?
#
loop_
_entity_poly.entity_id
_entity_poly.type
_entity_poly.pdbx_seq_one_letter_code
_entity_poly.pdbx_strand_id
1 'polypeptide(L)' 'MIVLEFKLKGKAQQYRVIDEMIRTAQFVRNKTLRYWIDHQGVKLVDLYKQCA' A
#
# COMPACT_ATOMS: atom_id res chain seq x y z
N MET A 1 19.54 -7.30 -5.09
CA MET A 1 18.21 -7.43 -4.45
C MET A 1 18.02 -8.90 -4.11
N ILE A 2 18.02 -9.26 -2.83
CA ILE A 2 17.73 -10.63 -2.39
C ILE A 2 16.21 -10.77 -2.39
N VAL A 3 15.66 -11.65 -3.23
CA VAL A 3 14.22 -11.94 -3.27
C VAL A 3 14.03 -13.29 -2.59
N LEU A 4 13.40 -13.26 -1.41
CA LEU A 4 12.96 -14.48 -0.73
C LEU A 4 11.59 -14.85 -1.28
N GLU A 5 11.56 -15.72 -2.30
CA GLU A 5 10.29 -16.26 -2.79
C GLU A 5 9.81 -17.39 -1.88
N PHE A 6 8.87 -17.07 -1.00
CA PHE A 6 8.12 -18.08 -0.27
C PHE A 6 6.80 -18.33 -1.00
N LYS A 7 6.56 -19.57 -1.43
CA LYS A 7 5.27 -19.93 -2.03
C LYS A 7 4.21 -19.97 -0.93
N LEU A 8 3.39 -18.93 -0.84
CA LEU A 8 2.25 -18.90 0.06
C LEU A 8 1.22 -19.95 -0.40
N LYS A 9 1.04 -21.00 0.40
CA LYS A 9 -0.04 -21.99 0.22
C LYS A 9 -1.20 -21.60 1.12
N GLY A 10 -2.30 -21.15 0.52
CA GLY A 10 -3.51 -20.73 1.23
C GLY A 10 -4.76 -21.38 0.64
N LYS A 11 -5.85 -21.34 1.41
CA LYS A 11 -7.19 -21.64 0.89
C LYS A 11 -7.65 -20.49 -0.01
N ALA A 12 -8.57 -20.75 -0.94
CA ALA A 12 -9.13 -19.74 -1.84
C ALA A 12 -9.70 -18.50 -1.11
N GLN A 13 -10.24 -18.68 0.10
CA GLN A 13 -10.69 -17.56 0.94
C GLN A 13 -9.52 -16.67 1.40
N GLN A 14 -8.38 -17.25 1.76
CA GLN A 14 -7.22 -16.49 2.22
C GLN A 14 -6.61 -15.66 1.09
N TYR A 15 -6.56 -16.21 -0.14
CA TYR A 15 -6.12 -15.43 -1.30
C TYR A 15 -7.02 -14.24 -1.58
N ARG A 16 -8.36 -14.40 -1.49
CA ARG A 16 -9.30 -13.29 -1.66
C ARG A 16 -9.09 -12.17 -0.63
N VAL A 17 -8.86 -12.53 0.63
CA VAL A 17 -8.55 -11.56 1.69
C VAL A 17 -7.24 -10.83 1.38
N ILE A 18 -6.21 -11.55 0.94
CA ILE A 18 -4.92 -10.94 0.56
C ILE A 18 -5.08 -9.98 -0.60
N ASP A 19 -5.83 -10.35 -1.64
CA ASP A 19 -6.10 -9.47 -2.78
C ASP A 19 -6.82 -8.19 -2.34
N GLU A 20 -7.79 -8.31 -1.44
CA GLU A 20 -8.48 -7.16 -0.85
C GLU A 20 -7.51 -6.27 -0.06
N MET A 21 -6.66 -6.85 0.78
CA MET A 21 -5.63 -6.13 1.55
C MET A 21 -4.65 -5.40 0.63
N ILE A 22 -4.20 -6.04 -0.46
CA ILE A 22 -3.31 -5.44 -1.45
C ILE A 22 -4.00 -4.25 -2.12
N ARG A 23 -5.26 -4.39 -2.53
CA ARG A 23 -6.03 -3.29 -3.15
C ARG A 23 -6.18 -2.10 -2.21
N THR A 24 -6.49 -2.34 -0.94
CA THR A 24 -6.60 -1.29 0.08
C THR A 24 -5.26 -0.59 0.31
N ALA A 25 -4.17 -1.35 0.45
CA ALA A 25 -2.84 -0.79 0.62
C ALA A 25 -2.40 0.04 -0.59
N GLN A 26 -2.70 -0.42 -1.81
CA GLN A 26 -2.43 0.32 -3.05
C GLN A 26 -3.25 1.61 -3.12
N PHE A 27 -4.52 1.60 -2.71
CA PHE A 27 -5.35 2.80 -2.67
C PHE A 27 -4.75 3.87 -1.76
N VAL A 28 -4.43 3.51 -0.51
CA VAL A 28 -3.82 4.43 0.46
C VAL A 28 -2.49 4.96 -0.07
N ARG A 29 -1.63 4.07 -0.59
CA ARG A 29 -0.33 4.47 -1.17
C ARG A 29 -0.51 5.45 -2.33
N ASN A 30 -1.42 5.17 -3.25
CA ASN A 30 -1.66 6.01 -4.42
C ASN A 30 -2.21 7.38 -4.04
N LYS A 31 -3.10 7.46 -3.04
CA LYS A 31 -3.58 8.72 -2.45
C LYS A 31 -2.43 9.55 -1.87
N THR A 32 -1.58 8.94 -1.04
CA THR A 32 -0.42 9.61 -0.44
C THR A 32 0.60 10.08 -1.48
N LEU A 33 0.88 9.25 -2.50
CA LEU A 33 1.76 9.61 -3.61
C LEU A 33 1.20 10.78 -4.44
N ARG A 34 -0.09 10.76 -4.73
CA ARG A 34 -0.75 11.86 -5.45
C ARG A 34 -0.62 13.17 -4.67
N TYR A 35 -0.94 13.14 -3.37
CA TYR A 35 -0.78 14.30 -2.49
C TYR A 35 0.65 14.85 -2.50
N TRP A 36 1.66 13.97 -2.48
CA TRP A 36 3.06 14.39 -2.54
C TRP A 36 3.45 15.05 -3.86
N ILE A 37 2.95 14.54 -4.99
CA ILE A 37 3.24 15.10 -6.32
C ILE A 37 2.60 16.48 -6.49
N ASP A 38 1.39 16.66 -5.97
CA ASP A 38 0.59 17.86 -6.22
C ASP A 38 1.01 19.07 -5.34
N HIS A 39 1.81 18.86 -4.28
CA HIS A 39 2.16 19.91 -3.31
C HIS A 39 3.69 20.06 -3.17
N GLN A 40 4.17 21.30 -3.06
CA GLN A 40 5.59 21.58 -2.79
C GLN A 40 5.88 21.72 -1.29
N GLY A 41 7.05 21.27 -0.85
CA GLY A 41 7.47 21.39 0.55
C GLY A 41 6.80 20.43 1.53
N VAL A 42 6.16 19.37 1.03
CA VAL A 42 5.45 18.36 1.83
C VAL A 42 6.42 17.66 2.80
N LYS A 43 6.07 17.64 4.08
CA LYS A 43 6.82 16.93 5.11
C LYS A 43 6.23 15.53 5.33
N LEU A 44 7.04 14.65 5.91
CA LEU A 44 6.64 13.27 6.22
C LEU A 44 5.36 13.19 7.08
N VAL A 45 5.20 14.12 8.04
CA VAL A 45 4.01 14.21 8.89
C VAL A 45 2.72 14.46 8.11
N ASP A 46 2.80 15.16 6.98
CA ASP A 46 1.64 15.47 6.15
C ASP A 46 1.22 14.27 5.30
N LEU A 47 2.18 13.41 4.95
CA LEU A 47 1.92 12.13 4.28
C LEU A 47 1.22 11.13 5.21
N TYR A 48 1.59 11.09 6.50
CA TYR A 48 0.93 10.20 7.46
C TYR A 48 -0.54 10.53 7.68
N LYS A 49 -0.92 11.80 7.58
CA LYS A 49 -2.33 12.22 7.64
C LYS A 49 -3.17 11.66 6.48
N GLN A 50 -2.55 11.25 5.37
CA GLN A 50 -3.25 10.67 4.23
C GLN A 50 -3.60 9.19 4.42
N CYS A 51 -3.02 8.52 5.42
CA CYS A 51 -3.25 7.11 5.73
C CYS A 51 -4.53 6.80 6.53
N ALA A 52 -5.43 7.78 6.67
CA ALA A 52 -6.76 7.65 7.28
C ALA A 52 -7.87 7.57 6.24
#